data_AF-A0A534Q009-F1
#
_entry.id   AF-A0A534Q009-F1
#
_cell.length_a   1.000
_cell.length_b   1.000
_cell.length_c   1.000
_cell.angle_alpha   90.00
_cell.angle_beta   90.00
_cell.angle_gamma   90.00
#
_symmetry.space_group_name_H-M   'P 1'
#
loop_
_entity.id
_entity.type
_entity.pdbx_description
1 polymer ?
#
loop_
_entity_poly.entity_id
_entity_poly.type
_entity_poly.pdbx_seq_one_letter_code
_entity_poly.pdbx_strand_id
1 'polypeptide(L)'
;MQLADEPLIQDLIGRVMADESRHVAFGVLSLGDLYTKEMSATELGEREEFIIDATVLLRDRLRPTPVFERLGWDAAVWTDWADTTPFMRGFRQMMFAKIVPNLRRLGLLTPRVRAAYEKLDLLQFEHNKDSVEEPEVTPPQELVEMLMQFLQNTGPVAGTEAATR
;
A
#
# COMPACT_ATOMS: atom_id res chain seq x y z
N MET A 1 7.35 -7.19 -11.06
CA MET A 1 5.88 -7.36 -10.96
C MET A 1 5.42 -7.88 -12.31
N GLN A 2 5.01 -9.14 -12.42
CA GLN A 2 4.39 -9.58 -13.67
C GLN A 2 3.01 -8.95 -13.70
N LEU A 3 2.96 -7.75 -14.30
CA LEU A 3 1.74 -7.13 -14.78
C LEU A 3 1.05 -8.15 -15.69
N ALA A 4 -0.28 -8.09 -15.79
CA ALA A 4 -0.99 -8.91 -16.76
C ALA A 4 -0.27 -8.87 -18.12
N ASP A 5 0.02 -10.02 -18.71
CA ASP A 5 0.73 -10.08 -20.00
C ASP A 5 -0.11 -9.49 -21.14
N GLU A 6 -1.39 -9.19 -20.87
CA GLU A 6 -2.35 -8.58 -21.78
C GLU A 6 -2.06 -7.07 -21.99
N PRO A 7 -1.72 -6.64 -23.21
CA PRO A 7 -1.33 -5.25 -23.49
C PRO A 7 -2.40 -4.21 -23.11
N LEU A 8 -3.67 -4.54 -23.28
CA LEU A 8 -4.77 -3.63 -22.93
C LEU A 8 -4.82 -3.33 -21.43
N ILE A 9 -4.59 -4.34 -20.59
CA ILE A 9 -4.62 -4.19 -19.13
C ILE A 9 -3.45 -3.31 -18.69
N GLN A 10 -2.28 -3.48 -19.31
CA GLN A 10 -1.10 -2.67 -19.02
C GLN A 10 -1.32 -1.18 -19.38
N ASP A 11 -1.86 -0.90 -20.57
CA ASP A 11 -2.18 0.49 -20.98
C ASP A 11 -3.22 1.12 -20.05
N LEU A 12 -4.27 0.38 -19.69
CA LEU A 12 -5.31 0.87 -18.79
C LEU A 12 -4.74 1.20 -17.40
N ILE A 13 -4.00 0.27 -16.79
CA ILE A 13 -3.38 0.48 -15.47
C ILE A 13 -2.41 1.66 -15.51
N GLY A 14 -1.60 1.77 -16.57
CA GLY A 14 -0.67 2.90 -16.74
C GLY A 14 -1.39 4.25 -16.80
N ARG A 15 -2.52 4.34 -17.50
CA ARG A 15 -3.35 5.55 -17.56
C ARG A 15 -3.96 5.91 -16.21
N VAL A 16 -4.49 4.91 -15.50
CA VAL A 16 -5.06 5.12 -14.15
C VAL A 16 -3.99 5.59 -13.18
N MET A 17 -2.81 4.97 -13.16
CA MET A 17 -1.70 5.41 -12.32
C MET A 17 -1.29 6.87 -12.62
N ALA A 18 -1.24 7.24 -13.90
CA ALA A 18 -0.94 8.60 -14.31
C ALA A 18 -2.01 9.60 -13.84
N ASP A 19 -3.29 9.22 -13.84
CA ASP A 19 -4.36 10.09 -13.36
C ASP A 19 -4.35 10.23 -11.83
N GLU A 20 -4.23 9.13 -11.10
CA GLU A 20 -4.20 9.16 -9.63
C GLU A 20 -2.99 9.91 -9.07
N SER A 21 -1.82 9.81 -9.72
CA SER A 21 -0.66 10.62 -9.35
C SER A 21 -0.92 12.13 -9.50
N ARG A 22 -1.66 12.54 -10.53
CA ARG A 22 -2.08 13.95 -10.71
C ARG A 22 -3.11 14.36 -9.65
N HIS A 23 -4.06 13.48 -9.31
CA HIS A 23 -5.02 13.73 -8.24
C HIS A 23 -4.33 13.94 -6.89
N VAL A 24 -3.35 13.11 -6.55
CA VAL A 24 -2.56 13.25 -5.32
C VAL A 24 -1.78 14.57 -5.33
N ALA A 25 -1.06 14.89 -6.43
CA ALA A 25 -0.32 16.13 -6.54
C ALA A 25 -1.23 17.37 -6.41
N PHE A 26 -2.39 17.35 -7.08
CA PHE A 26 -3.39 18.42 -6.96
C PHE A 26 -3.88 18.58 -5.52
N GLY A 27 -4.22 17.48 -4.84
CA GLY A 27 -4.66 17.52 -3.44
C GLY A 27 -3.59 18.10 -2.51
N VAL A 28 -2.33 17.70 -2.70
CA VAL A 28 -1.21 18.21 -1.91
C VAL A 28 -1.02 19.72 -2.11
N LEU A 29 -1.09 20.20 -3.36
CA LEU A 29 -0.88 21.62 -3.68
C LEU A 29 -2.06 22.50 -3.26
N SER A 30 -3.29 22.00 -3.38
CA SER A 30 -4.49 22.78 -3.10
C SER A 30 -4.86 22.84 -1.61
N LEU A 31 -4.54 21.80 -0.84
CA LEU A 31 -5.01 21.68 0.55
C LEU A 31 -3.96 22.09 1.60
N GLY A 32 -2.70 22.28 1.22
CA GLY A 32 -1.63 22.59 2.19
C GLY A 32 -1.88 23.87 2.99
N ASP A 33 -2.25 24.96 2.31
CA ASP A 33 -2.55 26.23 2.98
C ASP A 33 -3.84 26.17 3.80
N LEU A 34 -4.86 25.46 3.30
CA LEU A 34 -6.11 25.24 4.02
C LEU A 34 -5.87 24.60 5.39
N TYR A 35 -5.10 23.50 5.44
CA TYR A 35 -4.82 22.78 6.67
C TYR A 35 -3.89 23.53 7.62
N THR A 36 -2.93 24.31 7.10
CA THR A 36 -1.92 24.97 7.94
C THR A 36 -2.30 26.37 8.39
N LYS A 37 -3.20 27.06 7.68
CA LYS A 37 -3.50 28.48 7.91
C LYS A 37 -4.99 28.78 8.16
N GLU A 38 -5.90 27.98 7.61
CA GLU A 38 -7.32 28.36 7.55
C GLU A 38 -8.23 27.50 8.45
N MET A 39 -7.89 26.23 8.67
CA MET A 39 -8.69 25.36 9.56
C MET A 39 -8.54 25.72 11.03
N SER A 40 -9.66 25.66 11.76
CA SER A 40 -9.68 25.76 13.21
C SER A 40 -9.14 24.48 13.87
N ALA A 41 -8.80 24.57 15.16
CA ALA A 41 -8.36 23.42 15.94
C ALA A 41 -9.41 22.29 16.00
N THR A 42 -10.71 22.63 15.95
CA THR A 42 -11.79 21.64 15.98
C THR A 42 -11.84 20.87 14.66
N GLU A 43 -11.82 21.57 13.53
CA GLU A 43 -11.84 20.95 12.20
C GLU A 43 -10.56 20.15 11.92
N LEU A 44 -9.40 20.61 12.43
CA LEU A 44 -8.17 19.82 12.39
C LEU A 44 -8.30 18.54 13.22
N GLY A 45 -8.94 18.59 14.40
CA GLY A 45 -9.22 17.41 15.20
C GLY A 45 -10.10 16.37 14.48
N GLU A 46 -11.11 16.83 13.75
CA GLU A 46 -11.93 15.97 12.88
C GLU A 46 -11.10 15.39 11.72
N ARG A 47 -10.19 16.19 11.15
CA ARG A 47 -9.28 15.73 10.08
C ARG A 47 -8.32 14.65 10.58
N GLU A 48 -7.78 14.79 11.79
CA GLU A 48 -6.93 13.77 12.42
C GLU A 48 -7.68 12.45 12.59
N GLU A 49 -8.91 12.50 13.09
CA GLU A 49 -9.76 11.31 13.27
C GLU A 49 -10.04 10.63 11.93
N PHE A 50 -10.43 11.41 10.92
CA PHE A 50 -10.65 10.92 9.58
C PHE A 50 -9.41 10.20 9.00
N ILE A 51 -8.22 10.78 9.15
CA ILE A 51 -6.98 10.19 8.64
C ILE A 51 -6.70 8.84 9.28
N ILE A 52 -6.85 8.76 10.61
CA ILE A 52 -6.59 7.54 11.37
C ILE A 52 -7.57 6.44 10.93
N ASP A 53 -8.87 6.75 10.90
CA ASP A 53 -9.91 5.78 10.54
C ASP A 53 -9.79 5.33 9.09
N ALA A 54 -9.57 6.27 8.16
CA ALA A 54 -9.37 5.95 6.75
C ALA A 54 -8.15 5.03 6.55
N THR A 55 -7.06 5.28 7.27
CA THR A 55 -5.84 4.46 7.18
C THR A 55 -6.08 3.03 7.68
N VAL A 56 -6.77 2.88 8.82
CA VAL A 56 -7.14 1.57 9.36
C VAL A 56 -8.06 0.82 8.37
N LEU A 57 -9.06 1.50 7.84
CA LEU A 57 -10.01 0.91 6.89
C LEU A 57 -9.31 0.48 5.59
N LEU A 58 -8.42 1.32 5.04
CA LEU A 58 -7.63 0.97 3.85
C LEU A 58 -6.74 -0.24 4.11
N ARG A 59 -6.10 -0.31 5.27
CA ARG A 59 -5.24 -1.44 5.65
C ARG A 59 -6.03 -2.74 5.68
N ASP A 60 -7.21 -2.71 6.27
CA ASP A 60 -8.06 -3.89 6.41
C ASP A 60 -8.67 -4.30 5.05
N ARG A 61 -8.92 -3.35 4.14
CA ARG A 61 -9.35 -3.64 2.76
C ARG A 61 -8.30 -4.31 1.89
N LEU A 62 -7.02 -4.18 2.24
CA LEU A 62 -5.94 -4.91 1.59
C LEU A 62 -5.81 -6.36 2.07
N ARG A 63 -6.70 -6.82 2.98
CA ARG A 63 -6.84 -8.24 3.32
C ARG A 63 -7.72 -8.93 2.27
N PRO A 64 -7.20 -9.91 1.51
CA PRO A 64 -7.93 -10.54 0.42
C PRO A 64 -8.92 -11.62 0.88
N THR A 65 -9.44 -11.55 2.11
CA THR A 65 -10.43 -12.51 2.64
C THR A 65 -11.63 -12.72 1.70
N PRO A 66 -12.27 -11.67 1.15
CA PRO A 66 -13.41 -11.86 0.24
C PRO A 66 -13.02 -12.52 -1.09
N VAL A 67 -11.75 -12.47 -1.48
CA VAL A 67 -11.25 -13.16 -2.68
C VAL A 67 -11.16 -14.66 -2.40
N PHE A 68 -10.59 -15.05 -1.27
CA PHE A 68 -10.50 -16.46 -0.86
C PHE A 68 -11.87 -17.11 -0.71
N GLU A 69 -12.83 -16.40 -0.10
CA GLU A 69 -14.22 -16.86 0.01
C GLU A 69 -14.85 -17.13 -1.36
N ARG A 70 -14.68 -16.20 -2.33
CA ARG A 70 -15.23 -16.35 -3.68
C ARG A 70 -14.57 -17.48 -4.48
N LEU A 71 -13.31 -17.79 -4.18
CA LEU A 71 -12.59 -18.92 -4.78
C LEU A 71 -12.96 -20.27 -4.12
N GLY A 72 -13.79 -20.27 -3.08
CA GLY A 72 -14.16 -21.47 -2.34
C GLY A 72 -13.04 -22.02 -1.46
N TRP A 73 -12.06 -21.19 -1.11
CA TRP A 73 -10.95 -21.57 -0.24
C TRP A 73 -11.31 -21.35 1.24
N ASP A 74 -10.59 -22.03 2.14
CA ASP A 74 -10.71 -21.78 3.58
C ASP A 74 -10.18 -20.38 3.92
N ALA A 75 -11.11 -19.43 4.03
CA ALA A 75 -10.78 -18.03 4.22
C ALA A 75 -9.98 -17.78 5.51
N ALA A 76 -10.16 -18.56 6.57
CA ALA A 76 -9.43 -18.40 7.81
C ALA A 76 -7.95 -18.76 7.61
N VAL A 77 -7.69 -19.93 7.01
CA VAL A 77 -6.32 -20.39 6.72
C VAL A 77 -5.59 -19.43 5.80
N TRP A 78 -6.23 -19.01 4.70
CA TRP A 78 -5.58 -18.15 3.70
C TRP A 78 -5.45 -16.70 4.13
N THR A 79 -6.35 -16.19 4.97
CA THR A 79 -6.21 -14.86 5.57
C THR A 79 -5.07 -14.83 6.57
N ASP A 80 -4.94 -15.85 7.43
CA ASP A 80 -3.81 -15.95 8.37
C ASP A 80 -2.47 -16.05 7.64
N TRP A 81 -2.42 -16.85 6.56
CA TRP A 81 -1.25 -16.89 5.67
C TRP A 81 -0.95 -15.53 5.05
N ALA A 82 -1.95 -14.81 4.54
CA ALA A 82 -1.78 -13.48 3.95
C ALA A 82 -1.39 -12.41 4.99
N ASP A 83 -1.76 -12.58 6.25
CA ASP A 83 -1.39 -11.66 7.32
C ASP A 83 0.08 -11.87 7.74
N THR A 84 0.54 -13.12 7.75
CA THR A 84 1.87 -13.50 8.26
C THR A 84 2.95 -13.53 7.19
N THR A 85 2.61 -13.77 5.92
CA THR A 85 3.60 -13.90 4.85
C THR A 85 4.36 -12.59 4.62
N PRO A 86 5.71 -12.62 4.60
CA PRO A 86 6.55 -11.45 4.36
C PRO A 86 6.19 -10.67 3.08
N PHE A 87 5.71 -11.37 2.03
CA PHE A 87 5.23 -10.74 0.79
C PHE A 87 4.05 -9.80 0.99
N MET A 88 2.99 -10.29 1.61
CA MET A 88 1.78 -9.49 1.80
C MET A 88 2.00 -8.41 2.86
N ARG A 89 2.88 -8.65 3.84
CA ARG A 89 3.34 -7.62 4.79
C ARG A 89 4.05 -6.48 4.07
N GLY A 90 5.06 -6.78 3.26
CA GLY A 90 5.80 -5.79 2.48
C GLY A 90 4.91 -5.07 1.46
N PHE A 91 3.98 -5.78 0.82
CA PHE A 91 3.00 -5.19 -0.09
C PHE A 91 2.08 -4.17 0.61
N ARG A 92 1.51 -4.53 1.77
CA ARG A 92 0.69 -3.59 2.56
C ARG A 92 1.51 -2.37 2.96
N GLN A 93 2.72 -2.58 3.49
CA GLN A 93 3.64 -1.50 3.85
C GLN A 93 3.93 -0.56 2.67
N MET A 94 4.21 -1.10 1.48
CA MET A 94 4.41 -0.34 0.25
C MET A 94 3.21 0.56 -0.11
N MET A 95 1.97 0.08 0.11
CA MET A 95 0.77 0.87 -0.17
C MET A 95 0.61 2.10 0.75
N PHE A 96 1.23 2.08 1.94
CA PHE A 96 1.22 3.23 2.85
C PHE A 96 2.48 4.11 2.74
N ALA A 97 3.51 3.68 2.00
CA ALA A 97 4.82 4.33 1.96
C ALA A 97 4.78 5.80 1.52
N LYS A 98 3.84 6.18 0.65
CA LYS A 98 3.64 7.57 0.21
C LYS A 98 2.60 8.34 1.04
N ILE A 99 1.75 7.67 1.81
CA ILE A 99 0.71 8.36 2.61
C ILE A 99 1.37 9.19 3.71
N VAL A 100 2.33 8.61 4.43
CA VAL A 100 3.02 9.26 5.55
C VAL A 100 3.76 10.55 5.15
N PRO A 101 4.64 10.56 4.13
CA PRO A 101 5.35 11.78 3.75
C PRO A 101 4.42 12.87 3.17
N ASN A 102 3.34 12.50 2.46
CA ASN A 102 2.35 13.49 2.00
C ASN A 102 1.60 14.14 3.17
N LEU A 103 1.19 13.37 4.19
CA LEU A 103 0.54 13.91 5.38
C LEU A 103 1.49 14.82 6.18
N ARG A 104 2.78 14.47 6.25
CA ARG A 104 3.80 15.33 6.85
C ARG A 104 3.90 16.66 6.11
N ARG A 105 3.98 16.64 4.78
CA ARG A 105 4.01 17.85 3.94
C ARG A 105 2.78 18.73 4.16
N LEU A 106 1.60 18.13 4.29
CA LEU A 106 0.33 18.82 4.52
C LEU A 106 0.17 19.35 5.96
N GLY A 107 1.13 19.10 6.86
CA GLY A 107 1.02 19.50 8.27
C GLY A 107 0.08 18.62 9.10
N LEU A 108 -0.37 17.49 8.56
CA LEU A 108 -1.36 16.59 9.16
C LEU A 108 -0.73 15.42 9.93
N LEU A 109 0.59 15.26 9.89
CA LEU A 109 1.31 14.30 10.75
C LEU A 109 1.50 14.88 12.17
N THR A 110 0.38 15.14 12.84
CA THR A 110 0.33 15.70 14.19
C THR A 110 0.75 14.66 15.24
N PRO A 111 0.98 15.05 16.51
CA PRO A 111 1.32 14.07 17.56
C PRO A 111 0.28 12.95 17.72
N ARG A 112 -1.02 13.26 17.55
CA ARG A 112 -2.10 12.26 17.62
C ARG A 112 -2.02 11.27 16.47
N VAL A 113 -1.86 11.76 15.24
CA VAL A 113 -1.73 10.91 14.04
C VAL A 113 -0.44 10.09 14.10
N ARG A 114 0.67 10.69 14.54
CA ARG A 114 1.95 10.00 14.73
C ARG A 114 1.82 8.82 15.70
N ALA A 115 1.20 9.03 16.86
CA ALA A 115 0.96 7.97 17.84
C ALA A 115 0.07 6.83 17.31
N ALA A 116 -0.90 7.13 16.44
CA ALA A 116 -1.68 6.11 15.76
C ALA A 116 -0.85 5.34 14.73
N TYR A 117 -0.05 6.04 13.93
CA TYR A 117 0.77 5.45 12.86
C TYR A 117 1.93 4.62 13.41
N GLU A 118 2.42 4.93 14.61
CA GLU A 118 3.40 4.10 15.32
C GLU A 118 2.84 2.71 15.60
N LYS A 119 1.59 2.62 16.08
CA LYS A 119 0.89 1.35 16.34
C LYS A 119 0.62 0.55 15.07
N LEU A 120 0.63 1.22 13.91
CA LEU A 120 0.41 0.62 12.60
C LEU A 120 1.71 0.27 11.87
N ASP A 121 2.88 0.50 12.49
CA ASP A 121 4.20 0.32 11.86
C ASP A 121 4.37 1.16 10.58
N LEU A 122 3.78 2.36 10.53
CA LEU A 122 3.84 3.23 9.35
C LEU A 122 4.88 4.35 9.47
N LEU A 123 5.34 4.68 10.69
CA LEU A 123 6.28 5.79 10.91
C LEU A 123 7.66 5.59 10.28
N GLN A 124 8.02 4.35 9.93
CA GLN A 124 9.24 4.06 9.17
C GLN A 124 9.34 4.84 7.85
N PHE A 125 8.21 5.31 7.29
CA PHE A 125 8.16 6.07 6.03
C PHE A 125 8.19 7.60 6.21
N GLU A 126 8.28 8.14 7.44
CA GLU A 126 8.18 9.59 7.71
C GLU A 126 9.24 10.44 6.98
N HIS A 127 10.39 9.86 6.70
CA HIS A 127 11.52 10.53 6.04
C HIS A 127 11.64 10.22 4.55
N ASN A 128 10.68 9.46 3.99
CA ASN A 128 10.65 9.22 2.56
C ASN A 128 10.23 10.47 1.78
N LYS A 129 10.54 10.49 0.49
CA LYS A 129 10.08 11.54 -0.42
C LYS A 129 8.56 11.43 -0.63
N ASP A 130 7.90 12.58 -0.60
CA ASP A 130 6.47 12.68 -0.89
C ASP A 130 6.16 12.47 -2.38
N SER A 131 4.87 12.50 -2.75
CA SER A 131 4.43 12.25 -4.13
C SER A 131 4.68 13.42 -5.08
N VAL A 132 4.97 14.61 -4.58
CA VAL A 132 5.34 15.78 -5.38
C VAL A 132 6.82 15.73 -5.76
N GLU A 133 7.67 15.31 -4.82
CA GLU A 133 9.11 15.14 -5.06
C GLU A 133 9.42 13.89 -5.90
N GLU A 134 8.70 12.80 -5.67
CA GLU A 134 8.88 11.54 -6.38
C GLU A 134 7.52 10.87 -6.61
N PRO A 135 6.94 11.02 -7.82
CA PRO A 135 5.62 10.48 -8.13
C PRO A 135 5.58 8.95 -8.18
N GLU A 136 6.72 8.32 -8.49
CA GLU A 136 6.82 6.87 -8.61
C GLU A 136 6.91 6.21 -7.22
N VAL A 137 6.19 5.10 -7.08
CA VAL A 137 6.28 4.22 -5.90
C VAL A 137 7.33 3.18 -6.18
N THR A 138 8.52 3.37 -5.64
CA THR A 138 9.57 2.35 -5.68
C THR A 138 9.27 1.27 -4.64
N PRO A 139 9.20 -0.02 -5.03
CA PRO A 139 8.98 -1.09 -4.06
C PRO A 139 10.12 -1.14 -3.04
N PRO A 140 9.84 -1.42 -1.75
CA PRO A 140 10.89 -1.63 -0.75
C PRO A 140 11.88 -2.69 -1.23
N GLN A 141 13.19 -2.47 -1.00
CA GLN A 141 14.23 -3.40 -1.44
C GLN A 141 14.01 -4.82 -0.89
N GLU A 142 13.57 -4.95 0.35
CA GLU A 142 13.22 -6.23 0.97
C GLU A 142 12.11 -6.98 0.19
N LEU A 143 11.11 -6.25 -0.30
CA LEU A 143 10.03 -6.80 -1.12
C LEU A 143 10.56 -7.26 -2.49
N VAL A 144 11.47 -6.48 -3.09
CA VAL A 144 12.12 -6.83 -4.35
C VAL A 144 12.99 -8.08 -4.20
N GLU A 145 13.82 -8.13 -3.16
CA GLU A 145 14.73 -9.24 -2.88
C GLU A 145 13.96 -10.54 -2.64
N MET A 146 12.92 -10.48 -1.84
CA MET A 146 12.11 -11.66 -1.55
C MET A 146 11.26 -12.08 -2.76
N LEU A 147 10.80 -11.15 -3.61
CA LEU A 147 10.21 -11.49 -4.90
C LEU A 147 11.24 -12.19 -5.80
N MET A 148 12.48 -11.70 -5.86
CA MET A 148 13.56 -12.31 -6.64
C MET A 148 13.91 -13.71 -6.11
N GLN A 149 13.95 -13.91 -4.79
CA GLN A 149 14.14 -15.23 -4.19
C GLN A 149 13.00 -16.20 -4.53
N PHE A 150 11.75 -15.73 -4.50
CA PHE A 150 10.59 -16.56 -4.88
C PHE A 150 10.68 -16.99 -6.35
N LEU A 151 11.01 -16.06 -7.26
CA LEU A 151 11.18 -16.33 -8.69
C LEU A 151 12.37 -17.26 -8.98
N GLN A 152 13.45 -17.18 -8.19
CA GLN A 152 14.60 -18.08 -8.29
C GLN A 152 14.32 -19.49 -7.75
N ASN A 153 13.43 -19.62 -6.76
CA ASN A 153 13.06 -20.90 -6.16
C ASN A 153 11.95 -21.65 -6.93
N THR A 154 11.25 -21.00 -7.85
CA THR A 154 10.34 -21.64 -8.82
C THR A 154 11.08 -22.06 -10.09
N GLY A 155 12.09 -22.92 -9.97
CA GLY A 155 12.60 -23.72 -11.10
C GLY A 155 11.59 -24.81 -11.48
N PRO A 156 11.64 -25.38 -12.70
CA PRO A 156 10.63 -26.32 -13.16
C PRO A 156 10.58 -27.54 -12.23
N VAL A 157 9.40 -27.85 -11.70
CA VAL A 157 9.14 -29.12 -11.03
C VAL A 157 9.33 -30.21 -12.09
N ALA A 158 10.46 -30.90 -12.04
CA ALA A 158 10.72 -32.05 -12.89
C ALA A 158 9.56 -33.03 -12.73
N GLY A 159 8.90 -33.34 -13.85
CA GLY A 159 7.75 -34.22 -13.89
C GLY A 159 8.05 -35.53 -13.16
N THR A 160 7.24 -35.83 -12.16
CA THR A 160 7.21 -37.17 -11.58
C THR A 160 6.45 -38.04 -12.58
N GLU A 161 7.18 -38.71 -13.47
CA GLU A 161 6.62 -39.80 -14.27
C GLU A 161 6.03 -40.84 -13.32
N ALA A 162 4.71 -40.96 -13.36
CA ALA A 162 3.97 -41.98 -12.67
C ALA A 162 4.38 -43.35 -13.23
N ALA A 163 5.02 -44.14 -12.37
CA ALA A 163 5.24 -45.57 -12.59
C ALA A 163 3.92 -46.23 -13.02
N THR A 164 3.88 -46.69 -14.27
CA THR A 164 2.79 -47.51 -14.80
C THR A 164 3.41 -48.74 -15.45
N ARG A 165 3.34 -49.87 -14.71
CA ARG A 165 3.53 -51.27 -15.13
C ARG A 165 4.87 -51.71 -15.71
#